data_AF-A0A2S8G0X6-F1
#
_entry.id   AF-A0A2S8G0X6-F1
#
_cell.length_a   1.000
_cell.length_b   1.000
_cell.length_c   1.000
_cell.angle_alpha   90.00
_cell.angle_beta   90.00
_cell.angle_gamma   90.00
#
_symmetry.space_group_name_H-M   'P 1'
#
loop_
_entity.id
_entity.type
_entity.pdbx_description
1 polymer ?
#
loop_
_entity_poly.entity_id
_entity_poly.type
_entity_poly.pdbx_seq_one_letter_code
_entity_poly.pdbx_strand_id
1 'polypeptide(L)'
;MENGGSLVTGDEAARVLKYLGAQAAYLPRAGGPGTLVIGPNATRLQVIEELIHHGQYRRIGFPELDSVKGVFVGVRLEIEAQDMLLRIARRKGWTQAEVDLITRNRAAWVNKLQELTERYGHGY
;
A
#
# COMPACT_ATOMS: atom_id res chain seq x y z
N MET A 1 4.89 18.07 -17.25
CA MET A 1 5.29 17.19 -16.13
C MET A 1 4.95 15.78 -16.55
N GLU A 2 5.92 14.88 -16.53
CA GLU A 2 5.68 13.46 -16.78
C GLU A 2 4.80 12.92 -15.65
N ASN A 3 3.53 12.66 -15.95
CA ASN A 3 2.54 12.18 -14.98
C ASN A 3 2.61 10.65 -14.78
N GLY A 4 3.65 10.00 -15.31
CA GLY A 4 3.80 8.55 -15.29
C GLY A 4 4.68 8.09 -14.13
N GLY A 5 4.22 7.08 -13.39
CA GLY A 5 5.12 6.28 -12.54
C GLY A 5 5.98 5.35 -13.40
N SER A 6 7.03 4.80 -12.79
CA SER A 6 7.85 3.77 -13.42
C SER A 6 7.36 2.37 -13.04
N LEU A 7 7.60 1.38 -13.91
CA LEU A 7 7.28 -0.03 -13.67
C LEU A 7 8.56 -0.85 -13.76
N VAL A 8 8.83 -1.64 -12.72
CA VAL A 8 9.96 -2.58 -12.68
C VAL A 8 9.43 -4.01 -12.60
N THR A 9 9.92 -4.87 -13.48
CA THR A 9 9.57 -6.30 -13.56
C THR A 9 10.83 -7.15 -13.76
N GLY A 10 10.69 -8.48 -13.82
CA GLY A 10 11.81 -9.40 -14.07
C GLY A 10 12.77 -9.53 -12.87
N ASP A 11 14.03 -9.83 -13.16
CA ASP A 11 15.04 -10.16 -12.12
C ASP A 11 15.30 -9.02 -11.14
N GLU A 12 15.21 -7.78 -11.60
CA GLU A 12 15.36 -6.61 -10.74
C GLU A 12 14.20 -6.50 -9.75
N ALA A 13 12.96 -6.65 -10.22
CA ALA A 13 11.80 -6.69 -9.35
C ALA A 13 11.90 -7.83 -8.33
N ALA A 14 12.32 -9.02 -8.76
CA ALA A 14 12.50 -10.17 -7.87
C ALA A 14 13.51 -9.90 -6.75
N ARG A 15 14.63 -9.22 -7.04
CA ARG A 15 15.62 -8.85 -6.01
C ARG A 15 15.06 -7.85 -5.01
N VAL A 16 14.43 -6.78 -5.48
CA VAL A 16 13.84 -5.74 -4.62
C VAL A 16 12.73 -6.34 -3.74
N LEU A 17 11.82 -7.10 -4.33
CA LEU A 17 10.68 -7.68 -3.61
C LEU A 17 11.10 -8.75 -2.60
N LYS A 18 12.16 -9.51 -2.89
CA LYS A 18 12.77 -10.43 -1.91
C LYS A 18 13.28 -9.69 -0.68
N TYR A 19 13.91 -8.53 -0.86
CA TYR A 19 14.37 -7.70 0.26
C TYR A 19 13.20 -7.14 1.07
N LEU A 20 12.11 -6.74 0.40
CA LEU A 20 10.90 -6.21 1.03
C LEU A 20 9.99 -7.28 1.65
N GLY A 21 10.23 -8.56 1.38
CA GLY A 21 9.34 -9.65 1.80
C GLY A 21 7.96 -9.60 1.13
N ALA A 22 7.85 -9.01 -0.06
CA ALA A 22 6.60 -8.79 -0.77
C ALA A 22 6.59 -9.47 -2.16
N GLN A 23 5.46 -9.46 -2.86
CA GLN A 23 5.37 -9.93 -4.27
C GLN A 23 4.98 -8.82 -5.24
N ALA A 24 4.45 -7.70 -4.74
CA ALA A 24 4.34 -6.42 -5.43
C ALA A 24 4.62 -5.31 -4.41
N ALA A 25 5.04 -4.14 -4.88
CA ALA A 25 5.22 -2.96 -4.04
C ALA A 25 5.10 -1.68 -4.88
N TYR A 26 4.44 -0.67 -4.34
CA TYR A 26 4.52 0.71 -4.80
C TYR A 26 5.49 1.48 -3.90
N LEU A 27 6.58 1.94 -4.49
CA LEU A 27 7.62 2.72 -3.82
C LEU A 27 7.37 4.20 -4.11
N PRO A 28 6.75 4.97 -3.19
CA PRO A 28 6.47 6.37 -3.41
C PRO A 28 7.77 7.18 -3.48
N ARG A 29 7.75 8.24 -4.30
CA ARG A 29 8.83 9.22 -4.40
C ARG A 29 8.32 10.56 -3.88
N ALA A 30 9.09 11.23 -3.03
CA ALA A 30 8.75 12.58 -2.59
C ALA A 30 8.63 13.53 -3.80
N GLY A 31 7.53 14.29 -3.87
CA GLY A 31 7.31 15.28 -4.93
C GLY A 31 6.97 14.71 -6.32
N GLY A 32 6.74 13.41 -6.47
CA GLY A 32 6.40 12.84 -7.78
C GLY A 32 5.92 11.39 -7.76
N PRO A 33 5.49 10.86 -8.93
CA PRO A 33 5.06 9.48 -9.04
C PRO A 33 6.22 8.52 -8.73
N GLY A 34 5.89 7.46 -8.00
CA GLY A 34 6.82 6.45 -7.55
C GLY A 34 7.07 5.33 -8.57
N THR A 35 7.57 4.22 -8.06
CA THR A 35 7.85 3.01 -8.83
C THR A 35 6.91 1.88 -8.41
N LEU A 36 6.18 1.32 -9.36
CA LEU A 36 5.48 0.06 -9.17
C LEU A 36 6.44 -1.09 -9.48
N VAL A 37 6.61 -2.02 -8.55
CA VAL A 37 7.47 -3.20 -8.68
C VAL A 37 6.58 -4.44 -8.63
N ILE A 38 6.59 -5.27 -9.68
CA ILE A 38 5.74 -6.46 -9.77
C ILE A 38 6.60 -7.70 -9.96
N GLY A 39 6.50 -8.63 -9.00
CA GLY A 39 7.18 -9.91 -9.06
C GLY A 39 6.44 -10.90 -9.96
N PRO A 40 7.13 -11.95 -10.46
CA PRO A 40 6.52 -12.94 -11.34
C PRO A 40 5.38 -13.75 -10.69
N ASN A 41 5.35 -13.80 -9.35
CA ASN A 41 4.34 -14.52 -8.57
C ASN A 41 3.36 -13.57 -7.85
N ALA A 42 3.32 -12.29 -8.23
CA ALA A 42 2.37 -11.34 -7.68
C ALA A 42 0.93 -11.80 -7.93
N THR A 43 0.14 -11.90 -6.87
CA THR A 43 -1.28 -12.19 -7.01
C THR A 43 -2.02 -10.97 -7.55
N ARG A 44 -3.19 -11.18 -8.16
CA ARG A 44 -4.07 -10.07 -8.60
C ARG A 44 -4.37 -9.09 -7.48
N LEU A 45 -4.52 -9.60 -6.25
CA LEU A 45 -4.87 -8.82 -5.07
C LEU A 45 -3.73 -7.83 -4.76
N GLN A 46 -2.50 -8.34 -4.68
CA GLN A 46 -1.31 -7.53 -4.42
C GLN A 46 -1.12 -6.47 -5.51
N VAL A 47 -1.28 -6.82 -6.79
CA VAL A 47 -1.16 -5.83 -7.86
C VAL A 47 -2.22 -4.73 -7.75
N ILE A 48 -3.48 -5.09 -7.43
CA ILE A 48 -4.56 -4.11 -7.25
C ILE A 48 -4.30 -3.19 -6.05
N GLU A 49 -3.78 -3.73 -4.96
CA GLU A 49 -3.38 -2.98 -3.76
C GLU A 49 -2.35 -1.91 -4.09
N GLU A 50 -1.28 -2.26 -4.81
CA GLU A 50 -0.26 -1.28 -5.19
C GLU A 50 -0.77 -0.19 -6.15
N LEU A 51 -1.72 -0.55 -7.02
CA LEU A 51 -2.40 0.43 -7.88
C LEU A 51 -3.28 1.39 -7.07
N ILE A 52 -3.92 0.90 -6.00
CA ILE A 52 -4.66 1.74 -5.06
C ILE A 52 -3.69 2.71 -4.36
N HIS A 53 -2.55 2.22 -3.87
CA HIS A 53 -1.53 3.08 -3.26
C HIS A 53 -1.05 4.16 -4.22
N HIS A 54 -0.72 3.82 -5.47
CA HIS A 54 -0.37 4.83 -6.47
C HIS A 54 -1.46 5.92 -6.59
N GLY A 55 -2.74 5.52 -6.69
CA GLY A 55 -3.87 6.46 -6.73
C GLY A 55 -4.00 7.33 -5.48
N GLN A 56 -3.77 6.76 -4.30
CA GLN A 56 -3.77 7.47 -3.03
C GLN A 56 -2.67 8.53 -2.97
N TYR A 57 -1.41 8.15 -3.27
CA TYR A 57 -0.27 9.06 -3.27
C TYR A 57 -0.45 10.21 -4.27
N ARG A 58 -0.99 9.91 -5.45
CA ARG A 58 -1.37 10.93 -6.43
C ARG A 58 -2.43 11.90 -5.87
N ARG A 59 -3.44 11.39 -5.16
CA ARG A 59 -4.52 12.20 -4.57
C ARG A 59 -4.01 13.16 -3.49
N ILE A 60 -3.03 12.75 -2.70
CA ILE A 60 -2.49 13.56 -1.59
C ILE A 60 -1.22 14.35 -1.94
N GLY A 61 -0.79 14.31 -3.21
CA GLY A 61 0.31 15.14 -3.70
C GLY A 61 1.72 14.63 -3.34
N PHE A 62 1.91 13.32 -3.21
CA PHE A 62 3.23 12.69 -2.97
C PHE A 62 4.01 13.27 -1.77
N PRO A 63 3.46 13.20 -0.55
CA PRO A 63 4.09 13.76 0.64
C PRO A 63 5.36 13.01 1.03
N GLU A 64 6.20 13.67 1.81
CA GLU A 64 7.30 13.05 2.54
C GLU A 64 6.76 12.18 3.69
N LEU A 65 7.31 10.97 3.83
CA LEU A 65 6.85 9.96 4.79
C LEU A 65 7.84 9.65 5.91
N ASP A 66 8.99 10.31 5.92
CA ASP A 66 10.09 10.10 6.87
C ASP A 66 9.82 10.70 8.26
N SER A 67 8.80 11.55 8.38
CA SER A 67 8.32 12.08 9.66
C SER A 67 7.33 11.16 10.37
N VAL A 68 7.16 11.34 11.68
CA VAL A 68 6.10 10.66 12.46
C VAL A 68 4.72 10.90 11.84
N LYS A 69 4.44 12.13 11.41
CA LYS A 69 3.22 12.46 10.67
C LYS A 69 3.09 11.65 9.38
N GLY A 70 4.19 11.47 8.66
CA GLY A 70 4.30 10.60 7.48
C GLY A 70 3.92 9.15 7.77
N VAL A 71 4.40 8.59 8.88
CA VAL A 71 4.03 7.24 9.33
C VAL A 71 2.53 7.13 9.60
N PHE A 72 1.93 8.11 10.30
CA PHE A 72 0.47 8.14 10.51
C PHE A 72 -0.31 8.21 9.20
N VAL A 73 0.17 9.00 8.23
CA VAL A 73 -0.42 9.08 6.89
C VAL A 73 -0.33 7.72 6.21
N GLY A 74 0.85 7.09 6.18
CA GLY A 74 1.06 5.77 5.59
C GLY A 74 0.09 4.72 6.14
N VAL A 75 0.00 4.59 7.46
CA VAL A 75 -0.91 3.62 8.10
C VAL A 75 -2.38 3.90 7.78
N ARG A 76 -2.79 5.18 7.70
CA ARG A 76 -4.15 5.52 7.29
C ARG A 76 -4.44 5.16 5.83
N LEU A 77 -3.47 5.34 4.94
CA LEU A 77 -3.58 4.94 3.54
C LEU A 77 -3.71 3.42 3.41
N GLU A 78 -2.97 2.65 4.19
CA GLU A 78 -3.08 1.19 4.24
C GLU A 78 -4.50 0.75 4.63
N ILE A 79 -5.07 1.31 5.69
CA ILE A 79 -6.45 1.00 6.10
C ILE A 79 -7.44 1.35 4.99
N GLU A 80 -7.30 2.53 4.37
CA GLU A 80 -8.14 2.95 3.26
C GLU A 80 -8.01 2.01 2.04
N ALA A 81 -6.80 1.50 1.78
CA ALA A 81 -6.55 0.57 0.68
C ALA A 81 -7.26 -0.77 0.92
N GLN A 82 -7.19 -1.32 2.14
CA GLN A 82 -7.93 -2.53 2.50
C GLN A 82 -9.45 -2.32 2.42
N ASP A 83 -9.96 -1.16 2.85
CA ASP A 83 -11.38 -0.81 2.70
C ASP A 83 -11.82 -0.72 1.23
N MET A 84 -10.94 -0.25 0.36
CA MET A 84 -11.18 -0.22 -1.08
C MET A 84 -11.15 -1.63 -1.69
N LEU A 85 -10.20 -2.48 -1.30
CA LEU A 85 -10.12 -3.87 -1.71
C LEU A 85 -11.38 -4.64 -1.30
N LEU A 86 -11.88 -4.48 -0.08
CA LEU A 86 -13.14 -5.10 0.36
C LEU A 86 -14.33 -4.68 -0.51
N ARG A 87 -14.41 -3.39 -0.88
CA ARG A 87 -15.46 -2.89 -1.80
C ARG A 87 -15.33 -3.46 -3.21
N ILE A 88 -14.11 -3.67 -3.69
CA ILE A 88 -13.86 -4.32 -4.99
C ILE A 88 -14.24 -5.80 -4.91
N ALA A 89 -13.78 -6.51 -3.88
CA ALA A 89 -14.04 -7.92 -3.63
C ALA A 89 -15.54 -8.24 -3.63
N ARG A 90 -16.34 -7.43 -2.90
CA ARG A 90 -17.82 -7.56 -2.88
C ARG A 90 -18.46 -7.39 -4.25
N ARG A 91 -17.99 -6.43 -5.05
CA ARG A 91 -18.54 -6.15 -6.39
C ARG A 91 -18.11 -7.16 -7.45
N LYS A 92 -16.96 -7.80 -7.25
CA LYS A 92 -16.33 -8.71 -8.23
C LYS A 92 -16.45 -10.18 -7.84
N GLY A 93 -17.14 -10.50 -6.74
CA GLY A 93 -17.36 -11.87 -6.31
C GLY A 93 -16.07 -12.61 -5.97
N TRP A 94 -15.14 -11.95 -5.26
CA TRP A 94 -13.90 -12.62 -4.82
C TRP A 94 -14.19 -13.72 -3.80
N THR A 95 -13.25 -14.65 -3.67
CA THR A 95 -13.41 -15.80 -2.79
C THR A 95 -13.42 -15.39 -1.32
N GLN A 96 -14.03 -16.20 -0.46
CA GLN A 96 -14.03 -15.95 0.99
C GLN A 96 -12.60 -15.87 1.54
N ALA A 97 -11.69 -16.72 1.04
CA ALA A 97 -10.29 -16.71 1.47
C ALA A 97 -9.59 -15.38 1.17
N GLU A 98 -9.86 -14.75 0.01
CA GLU A 98 -9.35 -13.42 -0.32
C GLU A 98 -9.97 -12.35 0.58
N VAL A 99 -11.28 -12.41 0.82
CA VAL A 99 -11.98 -11.47 1.73
C VAL A 99 -11.43 -11.57 3.15
N ASP A 100 -11.19 -12.78 3.64
CA ASP A 100 -10.65 -13.02 4.98
C ASP A 100 -9.22 -12.50 5.09
N LEU A 101 -8.40 -12.68 4.05
CA LEU A 101 -7.05 -12.13 3.99
C LEU A 101 -7.06 -10.60 4.09
N ILE A 102 -7.87 -9.92 3.27
CA ILE A 102 -8.01 -8.45 3.29
C ILE A 102 -8.49 -7.99 4.67
N THR A 103 -9.45 -8.70 5.25
CA THR A 103 -10.01 -8.38 6.58
C THR A 103 -8.95 -8.49 7.69
N ARG A 104 -8.12 -9.54 7.67
CA ARG A 104 -7.02 -9.70 8.62
C ARG A 104 -5.95 -8.62 8.44
N ASN A 105 -5.56 -8.31 7.21
CA ASN A 105 -4.59 -7.26 6.92
C ASN A 105 -5.09 -5.89 7.42
N ARG A 106 -6.37 -5.59 7.16
CA ARG A 106 -7.02 -4.38 7.68
C ARG A 106 -6.95 -4.30 9.21
N ALA A 107 -7.29 -5.39 9.90
CA ALA A 107 -7.25 -5.44 11.36
C ALA A 107 -5.84 -5.18 11.90
N ALA A 108 -4.81 -5.76 11.27
CA ALA A 108 -3.42 -5.51 11.64
C ALA A 108 -3.04 -4.03 11.52
N TRP A 109 -3.45 -3.35 10.44
CA TRP A 109 -3.19 -1.92 10.26
C TRP A 109 -3.97 -1.03 11.24
N VAL A 110 -5.21 -1.41 11.58
CA VAL A 110 -6.00 -0.71 12.61
C VAL A 110 -5.31 -0.83 13.97
N ASN A 111 -4.85 -2.02 14.35
CA ASN A 111 -4.10 -2.22 15.59
C ASN A 111 -2.81 -1.39 15.56
N LYS A 112 -2.11 -1.34 14.42
CA LYS A 112 -0.91 -0.51 14.25
C LYS A 112 -1.18 0.97 14.48
N LEU A 113 -2.31 1.47 13.98
CA LEU A 113 -2.71 2.87 14.20
C LEU A 113 -3.00 3.15 15.68
N GLN A 114 -3.63 2.20 16.39
CA GLN A 114 -3.88 2.30 17.83
C GLN A 114 -2.57 2.37 18.60
N GLU A 115 -1.63 1.45 18.34
CA GLU A 115 -0.29 1.45 18.96
C GLU A 115 0.45 2.78 18.75
N LEU A 116 0.40 3.33 17.52
CA LEU A 116 1.02 4.62 17.22
C LEU A 116 0.34 5.77 17.97
N THR A 117 -0.98 5.73 18.09
CA THR A 117 -1.75 6.76 18.81
C THR A 117 -1.45 6.72 20.30
N GLU A 118 -1.35 5.54 20.91
CA GLU A 118 -0.97 5.40 22.32
C GLU A 118 0.47 5.87 22.56
N ARG A 119 1.38 5.59 21.63
CA ARG A 119 2.79 5.96 21.77
C ARG A 119 3.08 7.44 21.52
N TYR A 120 2.36 8.08 20.59
CA TYR A 120 2.69 9.42 20.10
C TYR A 120 1.52 10.43 20.14
N GLY A 121 0.31 10.02 20.53
CA GLY A 121 -0.92 10.83 20.46
C GLY A 121 -1.04 11.96 21.48
N HIS A 122 -0.03 12.19 22.32
CA HIS A 122 -0.01 13.30 23.28
C HIS A 122 0.66 14.59 22.75
N GLY A 123 0.95 14.69 21.44
CA GLY A 123 1.67 15.87 20.91
C GLY A 123 1.66 16.06 19.39
N TYR A 124 0.65 15.54 18.68
CA TYR A 124 0.40 15.80 17.26
C TYR A 124 -1.07 16.15 17.01
#